data_AF-A0A918U9I0-F1
#
_entry.id   AF-A0A918U9I0-F1
#
_cell.length_a   1.000
_cell.length_b   1.000
_cell.length_c   1.000
_cell.angle_alpha   90.00
_cell.angle_beta   90.00
_cell.angle_gamma   90.00
#
_symmetry.space_group_name_H-M   'P 1'
#
loop_
_entity.id
_entity.type
_entity.pdbx_description
1 polymer ?
#
loop_
_entity_poly.entity_id
_entity_poly.type
_entity_poly.pdbx_seq_one_letter_code
_entity_poly.pdbx_strand_id
1 'polypeptide(L)'
;MDMEKIQYLAQAYFHQDYDLEAEEPIQILTEFRDGEPPEVVEELRGAMERVLSSGVCEEELAALWLDRAGACYDPRQDGIEMSVWFRQMIDALV
;
A
#
# COMPACT_ATOMS: atom_id res chain seq x y z
N MET A 1 -5.23 9.54 -11.23
CA MET A 1 -5.19 8.09 -11.55
C MET A 1 -4.26 7.34 -10.62
N ASP A 2 -2.92 7.39 -10.75
CA ASP A 2 -2.04 6.54 -9.93
C ASP A 2 -2.19 6.77 -8.42
N MET A 3 -2.30 8.03 -8.00
CA MET A 3 -2.48 8.38 -6.60
C MET A 3 -3.83 7.95 -6.03
N GLU A 4 -4.89 7.92 -6.84
CA GLU A 4 -6.26 7.64 -6.37
C GLU A 4 -6.39 6.19 -5.88
N LYS A 5 -5.68 5.25 -6.52
CA LYS A 5 -5.68 3.84 -6.13
C LYS A 5 -4.88 3.59 -4.86
N ILE A 6 -3.70 4.18 -4.75
CA ILE A 6 -2.88 4.09 -3.53
C ILE A 6 -3.61 4.74 -2.36
N GLN A 7 -4.25 5.90 -2.58
CA GLN A 7 -5.08 6.57 -1.57
C GLN A 7 -6.29 5.72 -1.17
N TYR A 8 -6.95 5.06 -2.12
CA TYR A 8 -8.06 4.16 -1.81
C TYR A 8 -7.62 3.02 -0.89
N LEU A 9 -6.53 2.31 -1.23
CA LEU A 9 -5.97 1.27 -0.37
C LEU A 9 -5.63 1.84 1.02
N ALA A 10 -4.89 2.95 1.06
CA ALA A 10 -4.43 3.57 2.30
C ALA A 10 -5.58 3.94 3.24
N GLN A 11 -6.67 4.50 2.71
CA GLN A 11 -7.77 5.03 3.51
C GLN A 11 -8.85 4.00 3.83
N ALA A 12 -9.12 3.07 2.91
CA ALA A 12 -10.20 2.10 3.07
C ALA A 12 -9.75 0.81 3.78
N TYR A 13 -8.45 0.49 3.73
CA TYR A 13 -7.91 -0.79 4.23
C TYR A 13 -6.81 -0.59 5.28
N PHE A 14 -5.98 0.45 5.15
CA PHE A 14 -4.98 0.83 6.17
C PHE A 14 -5.46 1.98 7.06
N HIS A 15 -6.74 1.97 7.43
CA HIS A 15 -7.31 2.93 8.37
C HIS A 15 -6.88 2.67 9.82
N GLN A 16 -7.33 3.50 10.77
CA GLN A 16 -6.87 3.47 12.16
C GLN A 16 -7.04 2.11 12.86
N ASP A 17 -8.07 1.36 12.49
CA ASP A 17 -8.42 0.07 13.10
C ASP A 17 -7.92 -1.14 12.29
N TYR A 18 -6.99 -0.97 11.34
CA TYR A 18 -6.51 -2.06 10.47
C TYR A 18 -5.94 -3.26 11.24
N ASP A 19 -5.34 -3.02 12.41
CA ASP A 19 -4.74 -4.03 13.30
C ASP A 19 -5.78 -4.83 14.10
N LEU A 20 -7.05 -4.42 14.08
CA LEU A 20 -8.16 -5.20 14.61
C LEU A 20 -8.74 -6.16 13.56
N GLU A 21 -8.50 -5.90 12.28
CA GLU A 21 -9.03 -6.66 11.15
C GLU A 21 -8.04 -7.72 10.66
N ALA A 22 -6.74 -7.43 10.77
CA ALA A 22 -5.66 -8.35 10.40
C ALA A 22 -4.61 -8.50 11.50
N GLU A 23 -4.08 -9.72 11.66
CA GLU A 23 -2.98 -10.00 12.60
C GLU A 23 -1.65 -9.43 12.07
N GLU A 24 -1.46 -9.46 10.75
CA GLU A 24 -0.29 -8.90 10.08
C GLU A 24 -0.72 -7.86 9.03
N PRO A 25 -0.03 -6.70 8.93
CA PRO A 25 -0.40 -5.65 7.98
C PRO A 25 -0.49 -6.12 6.51
N ILE A 26 0.27 -7.15 6.13
CA ILE A 26 0.24 -7.68 4.76
C ILE A 26 -1.05 -8.47 4.45
N GLN A 27 -1.73 -9.01 5.46
CA GLN A 27 -2.98 -9.76 5.27
C GLN A 27 -4.11 -8.84 4.76
N ILE A 28 -4.06 -7.55 5.08
CA ILE A 28 -4.95 -6.52 4.51
C ILE A 28 -4.91 -6.51 2.98
N LEU A 29 -3.75 -6.79 2.36
CA LEU A 29 -3.65 -6.86 0.88
C LEU A 29 -4.34 -8.10 0.32
N THR A 30 -4.39 -9.19 1.09
CA THR A 30 -5.15 -10.40 0.73
C THR A 30 -6.64 -10.09 0.72
N GLU A 31 -7.13 -9.36 1.74
CA GLU A 31 -8.52 -8.93 1.81
C GLU A 31 -8.89 -7.97 0.67
N PHE A 32 -8.01 -7.00 0.37
CA PHE A 32 -8.17 -6.12 -0.78
C PHE A 32 -8.27 -6.90 -2.08
N ARG A 33 -7.33 -7.83 -2.33
CA ARG A 33 -7.28 -8.63 -3.56
C ARG A 33 -8.53 -9.48 -3.72
N ASP A 34 -9.01 -10.09 -2.64
CA ASP A 34 -10.15 -11.01 -2.67
C ASP A 34 -11.50 -10.27 -2.68
N GLY A 35 -11.53 -9.03 -2.19
CA GLY A 35 -12.74 -8.19 -2.11
C GLY A 35 -12.98 -7.27 -3.31
N GLU A 36 -11.92 -6.90 -4.04
CA GLU A 36 -12.00 -5.94 -5.14
C GLU A 36 -12.10 -6.61 -6.52
N PRO A 37 -12.67 -5.92 -7.54
CA PRO A 37 -12.59 -6.38 -8.92
C PRO A 37 -11.13 -6.52 -9.39
N PRO A 38 -10.80 -7.55 -10.21
CA PRO A 38 -9.42 -7.75 -10.70
C PRO A 38 -8.82 -6.53 -11.40
N GLU A 39 -9.65 -5.74 -12.09
CA GLU A 39 -9.22 -4.48 -12.72
C GLU A 39 -8.72 -3.43 -11.70
N VAL A 40 -9.34 -3.36 -10.53
CA VAL A 40 -8.93 -2.43 -9.45
C VAL A 40 -7.61 -2.90 -8.84
N VAL A 41 -7.44 -4.20 -8.65
CA VAL A 41 -6.21 -4.83 -8.17
C VAL A 41 -5.04 -4.56 -9.11
N GLU A 42 -5.23 -4.78 -10.41
CA GLU A 42 -4.19 -4.53 -11.42
C GLU A 42 -3.85 -3.03 -11.57
N GLU A 43 -4.85 -2.15 -11.46
CA GLU A 43 -4.63 -0.70 -11.49
C GLU A 43 -3.79 -0.22 -10.30
N LEU A 44 -4.08 -0.73 -9.09
CA LEU A 44 -3.30 -0.46 -7.88
C LEU A 44 -1.88 -0.98 -8.02
N ARG A 45 -1.72 -2.25 -8.42
CA ARG A 45 -0.43 -2.88 -8.63
C ARG A 45 0.42 -2.08 -9.62
N GLY A 46 -0.14 -1.72 -10.78
CA GLY A 46 0.55 -0.91 -11.78
C GLY A 46 0.91 0.50 -11.27
N ALA A 47 0.08 1.11 -10.43
CA ALA A 47 0.39 2.40 -9.81
C ALA A 47 1.59 2.31 -8.87
N MET A 48 1.66 1.28 -8.02
CA MET A 48 2.80 1.05 -7.13
C MET A 48 4.10 0.75 -7.91
N GLU A 49 4.01 -0.04 -8.98
CA GLU A 49 5.15 -0.34 -9.85
C GLU A 49 5.70 0.93 -10.51
N ARG A 50 4.82 1.82 -11.01
CA ARG A 50 5.22 3.12 -11.58
C ARG A 50 5.93 4.00 -10.57
N VAL A 51 5.40 4.08 -9.34
CA VAL A 51 6.04 4.80 -8.23
C VAL A 51 7.44 4.25 -7.99
N LEU A 52 7.61 2.94 -7.79
CA LEU A 52 8.94 2.34 -7.56
C LEU A 52 9.90 2.55 -8.75
N SER A 53 9.41 2.46 -9.99
CA SER A 53 10.23 2.65 -11.18
C SER A 53 10.69 4.10 -11.40
N SER A 54 10.04 5.07 -10.75
CA SER A 54 10.36 6.49 -10.88
C SER A 54 11.63 6.92 -10.12
N GLY A 55 12.18 6.05 -9.28
CA GLY A 55 13.41 6.32 -8.52
C GLY A 55 13.24 7.28 -7.36
N VAL A 56 12.01 7.43 -6.84
CA VAL A 56 11.73 8.16 -5.59
C VAL A 56 12.49 7.56 -4.41
N CYS A 57 12.95 8.41 -3.49
CA CYS A 57 13.66 7.96 -2.30
C CYS A 57 12.71 7.48 -1.20
N GLU A 58 13.27 6.86 -0.15
CA GLU A 58 12.51 6.29 0.98
C GLU A 58 11.65 7.36 1.70
N GLU A 59 12.17 8.58 1.87
CA GLU A 59 11.43 9.67 2.49
C GLU A 59 10.24 10.13 1.63
N GLU A 60 10.39 10.13 0.30
CA GLU A 60 9.32 10.48 -0.63
C GLU A 60 8.24 9.39 -0.67
N LEU A 61 8.63 8.11 -0.58
CA LEU A 61 7.70 6.99 -0.45
C LEU A 61 6.93 7.05 0.86
N ALA A 62 7.61 7.37 1.97
CA ALA A 62 6.97 7.56 3.27
C ALA A 62 5.95 8.71 3.23
N ALA A 63 6.32 9.87 2.68
CA ALA A 63 5.41 11.00 2.53
C ALA A 63 4.24 10.68 1.58
N LEU A 64 4.47 9.88 0.53
CA LEU A 64 3.42 9.42 -0.36
C LEU A 64 2.42 8.54 0.38
N TRP A 65 2.89 7.56 1.14
CA TRP A 65 2.05 6.57 1.83
C TRP A 65 1.32 7.16 3.05
N LEU A 66 2.03 7.88 3.90
CA LEU A 66 1.52 8.35 5.18
C LEU A 66 0.83 9.71 5.04
N ASP A 67 1.48 10.68 4.39
CA ASP A 67 0.96 12.06 4.39
C ASP A 67 -0.04 12.31 3.26
N ARG A 68 0.23 11.77 2.07
CA ARG A 68 -0.58 12.03 0.87
C ARG A 68 -1.71 11.01 0.70
N ALA A 69 -1.40 9.72 0.82
CA ALA A 69 -2.39 8.66 0.72
C ALA A 69 -3.17 8.50 2.04
N GLY A 70 -2.54 8.74 3.19
CA GLY A 70 -3.22 8.79 4.49
C GLY A 70 -3.32 7.44 5.20
N ALA A 71 -2.37 6.53 4.95
CA ALA A 71 -2.32 5.26 5.66
C ALA A 71 -1.98 5.45 7.14
N CYS A 72 -2.60 4.67 8.02
CA CYS A 72 -2.33 4.66 9.45
C CYS A 72 -1.20 3.69 9.84
N TYR A 73 -0.86 2.75 8.96
CA TYR A 73 0.27 1.84 9.14
C TYR A 73 1.57 2.46 8.60
N ASP A 74 2.58 2.59 9.45
CA ASP A 74 3.94 3.00 9.09
C ASP A 74 4.91 1.81 9.18
N PRO A 75 5.30 1.20 8.04
CA PRO A 75 6.17 0.02 8.00
C PRO A 75 7.53 0.23 8.66
N ARG A 76 7.98 1.48 8.79
CA ARG A 76 9.27 1.82 9.40
C ARG A 76 9.26 1.54 10.91
N GLN A 77 8.08 1.50 11.54
CA GLN A 77 7.95 1.12 12.96
C GLN A 77 8.32 -0.35 13.19
N ASP A 78 8.19 -1.18 12.15
CA ASP A 78 8.59 -2.59 12.14
C ASP A 78 9.97 -2.81 11.51
N GLY A 79 10.72 -1.73 11.24
CA GLY A 79 12.04 -1.78 10.63
C GLY A 79 12.03 -2.13 9.13
N ILE A 80 10.91 -1.91 8.44
CA ILE A 80 10.75 -2.17 7.02
C ILE A 80 10.96 -0.86 6.24
N GLU A 81 11.88 -0.90 5.27
CA GLU A 81 12.07 0.19 4.31
C GLU A 81 10.81 0.35 3.43
N MET A 82 10.48 1.58 3.03
CA MET A 82 9.25 1.84 2.28
C MET A 82 9.29 1.17 0.90
N SER A 83 10.44 1.15 0.23
CA SER A 83 10.57 0.43 -1.06
C SER A 83 10.35 -1.07 -0.92
N VAL A 84 10.77 -1.66 0.20
CA VAL A 84 10.54 -3.08 0.54
C VAL A 84 9.06 -3.31 0.80
N TRP A 85 8.40 -2.44 1.56
CA TRP A 85 6.96 -2.51 1.79
C TRP A 85 6.16 -2.43 0.49
N PHE A 86 6.47 -1.47 -0.38
CA PHE A 86 5.82 -1.36 -1.69
C PHE A 86 6.02 -2.61 -2.55
N ARG A 87 7.20 -3.24 -2.50
CA ARG A 87 7.44 -4.52 -3.20
C ARG A 87 6.59 -5.64 -2.62
N GLN A 88 6.52 -5.76 -1.30
CA GLN A 88 5.68 -6.77 -0.63
C GLN A 88 4.21 -6.60 -0.99
N MET A 89 3.70 -5.36 -1.01
CA MET A 89 2.34 -5.08 -1.45
C MET A 89 2.10 -5.52 -2.91
N ILE A 90 3.02 -5.20 -3.83
CA ILE A 90 2.92 -5.63 -5.24
C ILE A 90 2.88 -7.15 -5.35
N ASP A 91 3.74 -7.85 -4.61
CA ASP A 91 3.82 -9.32 -4.65
C ASP A 91 2.56 -9.98 -4.05
N ALA A 92 1.90 -9.34 -3.08
CA ALA A 92 0.66 -9.82 -2.47
C ALA A 92 -0.60 -9.62 -3.35
N LEU A 93 -0.53 -8.74 -4.35
CA LEU A 93 -1.62 -8.45 -5.28
C LEU A 93 -1.66 -9.41 -6.50
N VAL A 94 -0.83 -10.46 -6.52
CA VAL A 94 -0.77 -11.50 -7.56
C VAL A 94 -1.73 -12.65 -7.28
#